data_AF-A0A645F0S7-F1
#
_entry.id   AF-A0A645F0S7-F1
#
_cell.length_a   1.000
_cell.length_b   1.000
_cell.length_c   1.000
_cell.angle_alpha   90.00
_cell.angle_beta   90.00
_cell.angle_gamma   90.00
#
_symmetry.space_group_name_H-M   'P 1'
#
loop_
_entity.id
_entity.type
_entity.pdbx_description
1 polymer ?
#
loop_
_entity_poly.entity_id
_entity_poly.type
_entity_poly.pdbx_seq_one_letter_code
_entity_poly.pdbx_strand_id
1 'polypeptide(L)'
;MSLNGRMNPHGLYINNPIEDEYGSMIDNYEFLCQVMVAIHFNSMGRVNDDIRYKDCQYLGVSSHKGLDLKKQYKLVPKDGEGAGYFIKSINELTRLSQYLLQAVI
;
A
#
# COMPACT_ATOMS: atom_id res chain seq x y z
N MET A 1 6.69 21.64 -7.13
CA MET A 1 6.17 20.31 -7.53
C MET A 1 4.78 20.18 -6.92
N SER A 2 3.70 20.27 -7.71
CA SER A 2 2.33 20.31 -7.17
C SER A 2 1.89 18.91 -6.77
N LEU A 3 1.62 18.70 -5.47
CA LEU A 3 1.03 17.47 -4.90
C LEU A 3 -0.45 17.36 -5.31
N ASN A 4 -0.75 17.13 -6.59
CA ASN A 4 -2.14 17.00 -7.06
C ASN A 4 -2.59 15.53 -7.14
N GLY A 5 -2.31 14.76 -6.09
CA GLY A 5 -2.97 13.49 -5.85
C GLY A 5 -4.25 13.82 -5.09
N ARG A 6 -5.41 13.63 -5.71
CA ARG A 6 -6.68 13.78 -5.00
C ARG A 6 -6.78 12.66 -3.96
N MET A 7 -7.26 12.99 -2.78
CA MET A 7 -7.56 11.99 -1.74
C MET A 7 -8.69 11.11 -2.26
N ASN A 8 -8.41 9.83 -2.49
CA ASN A 8 -9.36 8.85 -2.99
C ASN A 8 -9.62 7.76 -1.95
N PRO A 9 -10.83 7.19 -1.89
CA PRO A 9 -11.17 6.13 -0.95
C PRO A 9 -10.49 4.81 -1.33
N HIS A 10 -9.85 4.18 -0.35
CA HIS A 10 -9.25 2.85 -0.47
C HIS A 10 -9.70 1.98 0.71
N GLY A 11 -9.92 0.69 0.45
CA GLY A 11 -10.02 -0.30 1.51
C GLY A 11 -8.63 -0.62 2.04
N LEU A 12 -8.43 -0.45 3.35
CA LEU A 12 -7.23 -0.88 4.04
C LEU A 12 -7.44 -2.30 4.56
N TYR A 13 -6.53 -3.19 4.21
CA TYR A 13 -6.53 -4.57 4.65
C TYR A 13 -5.25 -4.87 5.42
N ILE A 14 -5.37 -5.74 6.42
CA ILE A 14 -4.28 -6.18 7.28
C ILE A 14 -4.03 -7.67 7.05
N ASN A 15 -2.76 -8.07 6.96
CA ASN A 15 -2.41 -9.49 6.89
C ASN A 15 -2.44 -10.10 8.30
N ASN A 16 -3.31 -11.07 8.50
CA ASN A 16 -3.39 -11.91 9.68
C ASN A 16 -3.22 -13.37 9.22
N PRO A 17 -1.98 -13.88 9.10
CA PRO A 17 -1.72 -15.20 8.57
C PRO A 17 -2.48 -16.29 9.34
N ILE A 18 -3.02 -17.26 8.62
CA ILE A 18 -3.72 -18.41 9.19
C ILE A 18 -2.97 -19.69 8.85
N GLU A 19 -3.09 -20.70 9.70
CA GLU A 19 -2.51 -22.01 9.48
C GLU A 19 -3.42 -22.84 8.57
N ASP A 20 -2.86 -23.44 7.52
CA ASP A 20 -3.57 -24.34 6.63
C ASP A 20 -3.67 -25.77 7.21
N GLU A 21 -4.37 -26.66 6.50
CA GLU A 21 -4.55 -28.06 6.90
C GLU A 21 -3.24 -28.86 6.99
N TYR A 22 -2.12 -28.30 6.50
CA TYR A 22 -0.79 -28.89 6.49
C TYR A 22 0.18 -28.20 7.46
N GLY A 23 -0.30 -27.27 8.29
CA GLY A 23 0.51 -26.53 9.26
C GLY A 23 1.32 -25.37 8.68
N SER A 24 1.08 -24.99 7.42
CA SER A 24 1.76 -23.87 6.76
C SER A 24 0.99 -22.56 6.98
N MET A 25 1.72 -21.47 7.23
CA MET A 25 1.14 -20.14 7.34
C MET A 25 0.83 -19.58 5.96
N ILE A 26 -0.44 -19.29 5.70
CA ILE A 26 -0.92 -18.63 4.49
C ILE A 26 -1.34 -17.19 4.81
N ASP A 27 -1.04 -16.27 3.89
CA ASP A 27 -1.46 -14.87 4.01
C ASP A 27 -2.98 -14.77 3.95
N ASN A 28 -3.58 -14.15 4.96
CA ASN A 28 -5.01 -13.88 5.01
C ASN A 28 -5.23 -12.39 5.27
N TYR A 29 -5.67 -11.69 4.23
CA TYR A 29 -5.87 -10.24 4.28
C TYR A 29 -7.30 -9.89 4.62
N GLU A 30 -7.49 -9.37 5.82
CA GLU A 30 -8.80 -8.99 6.34
C GLU A 30 -9.04 -7.50 6.17
N PHE A 31 -10.27 -7.13 5.78
CA PHE A 31 -10.66 -5.73 5.68
C PHE A 31 -10.67 -5.10 7.07
N LEU A 32 -9.91 -4.01 7.23
CA LEU A 32 -9.83 -3.27 8.48
C LEU A 32 -10.80 -2.09 8.46
N CYS A 33 -10.64 -1.18 7.50
CA CYS A 33 -11.45 0.03 7.37
C CYS A 33 -11.28 0.69 6.01
N GLN A 34 -12.11 1.71 5.73
CA GLN A 34 -11.93 2.57 4.55
C GLN A 34 -11.09 3.80 4.95
N VAL A 35 -10.07 4.11 4.14
CA VAL A 35 -9.17 5.25 4.35
C VAL A 35 -9.10 6.12 3.11
N MET A 36 -8.92 7.43 3.31
CA MET A 36 -8.66 8.36 2.22
C MET A 36 -7.14 8.46 2.02
N VAL A 37 -6.67 8.17 0.82
CA VAL A 37 -5.24 8.22 0.48
C VAL A 37 -5.04 8.99 -0.81
N ALA A 38 -4.13 9.95 -0.79
CA ALA A 38 -3.58 10.57 -1.99
C ALA A 38 -2.33 9.80 -2.39
N ILE A 39 -2.32 9.22 -3.59
CA ILE A 39 -1.21 8.41 -4.09
C ILE A 39 -0.45 9.19 -5.16
N HIS A 40 0.87 9.21 -5.03
CA HIS A 40 1.77 9.89 -5.94
C HIS A 40 2.84 8.92 -6.42
N PHE A 41 3.20 9.00 -7.70
CA PHE A 41 4.40 8.32 -8.18
C PHE A 41 5.63 8.87 -7.46
N ASN A 42 6.48 7.99 -6.94
CA ASN A 42 7.72 8.37 -6.28
C ASN A 42 8.92 8.11 -7.19
N SER A 43 9.15 6.83 -7.52
CA SER A 43 10.33 6.42 -8.27
C SER A 43 10.11 5.05 -8.92
N MET A 44 10.97 4.73 -9.88
CA MET A 44 10.94 3.43 -10.54
C MET A 44 12.36 2.94 -10.78
N GLY A 45 12.64 1.71 -10.34
CA GLY A 45 13.88 1.02 -10.66
C GLY A 45 13.85 0.47 -12.09
N ARG A 46 14.77 0.92 -12.94
CA ARG A 46 15.01 0.30 -14.26
C ARG A 46 15.88 -0.95 -14.09
N VAL A 47 15.57 -2.00 -14.83
CA VAL A 47 16.53 -3.10 -15.06
C VAL A 47 17.48 -2.63 -16.16
N ASN A 48 18.79 -2.75 -15.96
CA ASN A 48 19.73 -2.53 -17.06
C ASN A 48 19.48 -3.58 -18.16
N ASP A 49 19.44 -3.13 -19.41
CA ASP A 49 19.23 -3.93 -20.62
C ASP A 49 17.83 -4.58 -20.81
N ASP A 50 16.78 -4.11 -20.11
CA ASP A 50 15.40 -4.55 -20.33
C ASP A 50 14.39 -3.39 -20.28
N ILE A 51 13.36 -3.41 -21.13
CA ILE A 51 12.25 -2.43 -21.14
C ILE A 51 11.27 -2.62 -19.97
N ARG A 52 11.43 -3.71 -19.21
CA ARG A 52 10.60 -4.05 -18.05
C ARG A 52 11.02 -3.25 -16.82
N TYR A 53 10.03 -2.69 -16.13
CA TYR A 53 10.20 -1.95 -14.87
C TYR A 53 10.19 -2.93 -13.69
N LYS A 54 11.21 -2.89 -12.82
CA LYS A 54 11.40 -3.90 -11.74
C LYS A 54 10.64 -3.60 -10.46
N ASP A 55 10.52 -2.32 -10.13
CA ASP A 55 9.91 -1.88 -8.89
C ASP A 55 9.36 -0.46 -9.04
N CYS A 56 8.03 -0.32 -9.12
CA CYS A 56 7.33 0.95 -9.16
C CYS A 56 6.91 1.34 -7.75
N GLN A 57 7.54 2.38 -7.21
CA GLN A 57 7.28 2.89 -5.87
C GLN A 57 6.43 4.15 -5.93
N TYR A 58 5.48 4.22 -5.00
CA TYR A 58 4.54 5.31 -4.84
C TYR A 58 4.58 5.83 -3.41
N LEU A 59 4.20 7.08 -3.21
CA LEU A 59 3.99 7.68 -1.90
C LEU A 59 2.50 7.88 -1.69
N GLY A 60 1.95 7.20 -0.68
CA GLY A 60 0.60 7.40 -0.19
C GLY A 60 0.61 8.36 0.99
N VAL A 61 -0.32 9.32 1.01
CA VAL A 61 -0.52 10.23 2.15
C VAL A 61 -1.94 10.08 2.65
N SER A 62 -2.11 9.89 3.95
CA SER A 62 -3.42 9.72 4.60
C SER A 62 -3.48 10.46 5.93
N SER A 63 -4.68 10.83 6.36
CA SER A 63 -4.92 11.31 7.73
C SER A 63 -5.08 10.18 8.74
N HIS A 64 -5.20 8.93 8.28
CA HIS A 64 -5.34 7.76 9.15
C HIS A 64 -4.02 7.45 9.88
N LYS A 65 -4.08 7.22 11.18
CA LYS A 65 -2.92 6.99 12.06
C LYS A 65 -3.13 5.76 12.94
N GLY A 66 -2.06 5.31 13.58
CA GLY A 66 -2.08 4.22 14.57
C GLY A 66 -1.97 2.84 13.96
N LEU A 67 -1.40 2.73 12.76
CA LEU A 67 -1.12 1.42 12.16
C LEU A 67 0.03 0.73 12.90
N ASP A 68 -0.09 -0.58 13.10
CA ASP A 68 0.96 -1.39 13.72
C ASP A 68 2.10 -1.60 12.72
N LEU A 69 3.23 -0.94 12.97
CA LEU A 69 4.41 -0.99 12.11
C LEU A 69 5.00 -2.39 11.92
N LYS A 70 4.61 -3.37 12.75
CA LYS A 70 5.05 -4.77 12.64
C LYS A 70 4.15 -5.60 11.73
N LYS A 71 2.98 -5.10 11.34
CA LYS A 71 2.02 -5.81 10.49
C LYS A 71 2.14 -5.38 9.03
N GLN A 72 1.71 -6.26 8.15
CA GLN A 72 1.65 -5.99 6.72
C GLN A 72 0.27 -5.50 6.33
N TYR A 73 0.23 -4.52 5.43
CA TYR A 73 -1.01 -3.90 4.98
C TYR A 73 -1.04 -3.78 3.47
N LYS A 74 -2.26 -3.78 2.91
CA LYS A 74 -2.51 -3.44 1.50
C LYS A 74 -3.66 -2.45 1.39
N LEU A 75 -3.58 -1.60 0.36
CA LEU A 75 -4.62 -0.70 -0.06
C LEU A 75 -5.25 -1.22 -1.35
N VAL A 76 -6.58 -1.28 -1.39
CA VAL A 76 -7.34 -1.68 -2.57
C VAL A 76 -8.28 -0.53 -2.96
N PRO A 77 -8.26 -0.06 -4.21
CA PRO A 77 -9.21 0.94 -4.69
C PRO A 77 -10.65 0.46 -4.51
N LYS A 78 -11.52 1.30 -3.96
CA LYS A 78 -12.91 0.91 -3.68
C LYS A 78 -13.71 0.60 -4.95
N ASP A 79 -13.42 1.32 -6.03
CA ASP A 79 -14.22 1.27 -7.26
C ASP A 79 -13.71 0.22 -8.26
N GLY A 80 -12.73 -0.61 -7.88
CA GLY A 80 -12.12 -1.62 -8.78
C GLY A 80 -11.29 -1.03 -9.93
N GLU A 81 -11.35 0.28 -10.15
CA GLU A 81 -10.52 1.01 -11.11
C GLU A 81 -9.18 1.39 -10.47
N GLY A 82 -8.14 0.60 -10.77
CA GLY A 82 -6.76 0.89 -10.40
C GLY A 82 -6.01 -0.30 -9.83
N ALA A 83 -4.69 -0.16 -9.72
CA ALA A 83 -3.84 -1.16 -9.09
C ALA A 83 -4.05 -1.19 -7.57
N GLY A 84 -4.00 -2.37 -6.97
CA GLY A 84 -3.80 -2.51 -5.52
C GLY A 84 -2.38 -2.09 -5.14
N TYR A 85 -2.16 -1.71 -3.88
CA TYR A 85 -0.84 -1.32 -3.39
C TYR A 85 -0.50 -2.04 -2.09
N PHE A 86 0.70 -2.62 -2.00
CA PHE A 86 1.27 -3.05 -0.73
C PHE A 86 1.92 -1.87 -0.01
N ILE A 87 1.69 -1.77 1.30
CA ILE A 87 2.38 -0.79 2.15
C ILE A 87 3.72 -1.41 2.60
N LYS A 88 4.83 -0.84 2.14
CA LYS A 88 6.19 -1.29 2.46
C LYS A 88 6.78 -0.63 3.70
N SER A 89 6.42 0.62 3.95
CA SER A 89 6.81 1.33 5.16
C SER A 89 5.78 2.38 5.52
N ILE A 90 5.67 2.67 6.81
CA ILE A 90 4.73 3.64 7.38
C ILE A 90 5.53 4.66 8.19
N ASN A 91 5.27 5.94 7.96
CA ASN A 91 5.81 7.04 8.74
C ASN A 91 4.67 7.95 9.19
N GLU A 92 4.42 8.01 10.50
CA GLU A 92 3.34 8.81 11.10
C GLU A 92 3.85 10.01 11.93
N LEU A 93 5.15 10.36 11.83
CA LEU A 93 5.78 11.45 12.60
C LEU A 93 5.21 12.82 12.23
N THR A 94 4.71 12.98 11.00
CA THR A 94 4.12 14.23 10.52
C THR A 94 2.63 14.32 10.83
N ARG A 95 1.99 15.46 10.54
CA ARG A 95 0.53 15.64 10.71
C ARG A 95 -0.28 14.58 9.96
N LEU A 96 0.17 14.20 8.77
CA LEU A 96 -0.37 13.11 7.97
C LEU A 96 0.55 11.90 8.04
N SER A 97 -0.01 10.71 7.89
CA SER A 97 0.73 9.47 7.70
C SER A 97 1.20 9.36 6.27
N GLN A 98 2.42 8.90 6.10
CA GLN A 98 3.06 8.67 4.81
C GLN A 98 3.35 7.18 4.67
N TYR A 99 2.95 6.63 3.52
CA TYR A 99 3.10 5.23 3.18
C TYR A 99 4.01 5.12 1.97
N LEU A 100 5.06 4.31 2.05
CA LEU A 100 5.76 3.85 0.85
C LEU A 100 4.95 2.69 0.29
N LEU A 101 4.52 2.82 -0.96
CA LEU A 101 3.61 1.92 -1.62
C LEU A 101 4.31 1.24 -2.79
N GLN A 102 3.99 -0.03 -3.02
CA GLN A 102 4.39 -0.77 -4.22
C GLN A 102 3.14 -1.30 -4.92
N ALA A 103 3.00 -1.03 -6.22
CA ALA A 103 1.86 -1.52 -6.99
C ALA A 103 1.86 -3.05 -7.09
N VAL A 104 0.68 -3.64 -6.98
CA VAL A 104 0.40 -5.06 -7.24
C VAL A 104 -0.17 -5.16 -8.65
N ILE A 105 0.53 -5.88 -9.53
CA ILE A 105 0.10 -6.16 -10.91
C ILE A 105 -0.48 -7.58 -10.95
#